data_AF-A0A0C3PZD5-F1
#
_entry.id   AF-A0A0C3PZD5-F1
#
_cell.length_a   1.000
_cell.length_b   1.000
_cell.length_c   1.000
_cell.angle_alpha   90.00
_cell.angle_beta   90.00
_cell.angle_gamma   90.00
#
_symmetry.space_group_name_H-M   'P 1'
#
loop_
_entity.id
_entity.type
_entity.pdbx_description
1 polymer ?
#
loop_
_entity_poly.entity_id
_entity_poly.type
_entity_poly.pdbx_seq_one_letter_code
_entity_poly.pdbx_strand_id
1 'polypeptide(L)'
;DPDPEEQARNVRHLSKYIFPLQYGLPNVFGHVANRSETYRQPLFADREYDIKLLGRCKTPKRLKDVLLLLDKMIWRHGKCGYKPLRDKVCPSKV
;
A
#
# COMPACT_ATOMS: atom_id res chain seq x y z
N ASP A 1 -5.96 17.69 -14.03
CA ASP A 1 -5.94 16.92 -12.78
C ASP A 1 -6.35 15.47 -13.03
N PRO A 2 -5.99 14.51 -12.17
CA PRO A 2 -6.46 13.13 -12.33
C PRO A 2 -7.98 13.07 -12.21
N ASP A 3 -8.59 12.09 -12.88
CA ASP A 3 -10.01 11.81 -12.75
C ASP A 3 -10.36 11.51 -11.26
N PRO A 4 -11.38 12.16 -10.68
CA PRO A 4 -11.75 11.96 -9.28
C PRO A 4 -12.11 10.51 -8.93
N GLU A 5 -12.74 9.77 -9.83
CA GLU A 5 -13.12 8.37 -9.57
C GLU A 5 -11.89 7.46 -9.53
N GLU A 6 -11.00 7.61 -10.51
CA GLU A 6 -9.72 6.93 -10.53
C GLU A 6 -8.85 7.28 -9.31
N GLN A 7 -8.80 8.55 -8.92
CA GLN A 7 -8.06 8.98 -7.73
C GLN A 7 -8.61 8.29 -6.48
N ALA A 8 -9.94 8.29 -6.30
CA ALA A 8 -10.56 7.63 -5.16
C ALA A 8 -10.33 6.11 -5.17
N ARG A 9 -10.27 5.47 -6.35
CA ARG A 9 -9.90 4.06 -6.51
C ARG A 9 -8.45 3.82 -6.08
N ASN A 10 -7.52 4.65 -6.52
CA ASN A 10 -6.09 4.55 -6.20
C ASN A 10 -5.87 4.73 -4.69
N VAL A 11 -6.57 5.66 -4.07
CA VAL A 11 -6.56 5.88 -2.61
C VAL A 11 -7.01 4.64 -1.85
N ARG A 12 -8.13 4.02 -2.26
CA ARG A 12 -8.61 2.76 -1.66
C ARG A 12 -7.73 1.56 -1.98
N HIS A 13 -6.94 1.61 -3.05
CA HIS A 13 -5.97 0.56 -3.38
C HIS A 13 -4.76 0.67 -2.45
N LEU A 14 -4.19 1.87 -2.36
CA LEU A 14 -3.07 2.18 -1.49
C LEU A 14 -3.36 1.90 -0.01
N SER A 15 -4.58 2.16 0.46
CA SER A 15 -4.94 1.83 1.84
C SER A 15 -4.82 0.34 2.17
N LYS A 16 -4.97 -0.57 1.19
CA LYS A 16 -4.77 -2.01 1.37
C LYS A 16 -3.29 -2.40 1.47
N TYR A 17 -2.39 -1.63 0.86
CA TYR A 17 -0.95 -1.81 1.02
C TYR A 17 -0.48 -1.37 2.42
N ILE A 18 -1.00 -0.24 2.91
CA ILE A 18 -0.54 0.36 4.18
C ILE A 18 -1.22 -0.28 5.40
N PHE A 19 -2.50 -0.63 5.30
CA PHE A 19 -3.29 -1.16 6.40
C PHE A 19 -3.84 -2.57 6.13
N PRO A 20 -3.00 -3.54 5.70
CA PRO A 20 -3.47 -4.83 5.21
C PRO A 20 -4.34 -5.58 6.24
N LEU A 21 -3.94 -5.57 7.51
CA LEU A 21 -4.69 -6.23 8.59
C LEU A 21 -6.11 -5.69 8.77
N GLN A 22 -6.34 -4.40 8.52
CA GLN A 22 -7.69 -3.82 8.63
C GLN A 22 -8.63 -4.32 7.52
N TYR A 23 -8.07 -4.81 6.42
CA TYR A 23 -8.78 -5.42 5.30
C TYR A 23 -8.81 -6.96 5.38
N GLY A 24 -8.25 -7.55 6.45
CA GLY A 24 -8.10 -9.00 6.56
C GLY A 24 -7.05 -9.60 5.62
N LEU A 25 -6.16 -8.77 5.06
CA LEU A 25 -5.07 -9.24 4.21
C LEU A 25 -3.90 -9.78 5.06
N PRO A 26 -3.19 -10.80 4.59
CA PRO A 26 -2.05 -11.36 5.30
C PRO A 26 -0.92 -10.33 5.47
N ASN A 27 -0.19 -10.44 6.57
CA ASN A 27 1.04 -9.69 6.78
C ASN A 27 2.05 -10.49 7.60
N VAL A 28 3.29 -10.00 7.64
CA VAL A 28 4.42 -10.62 8.35
C VAL A 28 4.18 -10.77 9.86
N PHE A 29 3.34 -9.91 10.46
CA PHE A 29 3.09 -9.92 11.90
C PHE A 29 1.86 -10.77 12.32
N GLY A 30 1.03 -11.17 11.37
CA GLY A 30 -0.23 -11.88 11.61
C GLY A 30 -0.10 -13.40 11.53
N HIS A 31 1.05 -13.90 11.08
CA HIS A 31 1.29 -15.33 11.00
C HIS A 31 1.69 -15.88 12.37
N VAL A 32 0.73 -16.47 13.08
CA VAL A 32 1.01 -17.23 14.30
C VAL A 32 1.43 -18.63 13.89
N ALA A 33 2.70 -18.97 14.07
CA ALA A 33 3.18 -20.33 13.82
C ALA A 33 2.64 -21.29 14.89
N ASN A 34 1.96 -22.36 14.47
CA ASN A 34 1.64 -23.45 15.38
C ASN A 34 2.94 -24.16 15.80
N ARG A 35 3.14 -24.37 17.10
CA ARG A 35 4.35 -24.99 17.67
C ARG A 35 4.67 -26.39 17.09
N SER A 36 3.69 -27.06 16.48
CA SER A 36 3.82 -28.40 15.90
C SER A 36 4.12 -28.42 14.40
N GLU A 37 4.10 -27.27 13.73
CA GLU A 37 4.34 -27.20 12.28
C GLU A 37 5.77 -26.75 11.98
N THR A 38 6.41 -27.39 11.01
CA THR A 38 7.67 -26.91 10.43
C THR A 38 7.40 -25.52 9.85
N TYR A 39 7.87 -24.48 10.53
CA TYR A 39 7.60 -23.09 10.15
C TYR A 39 8.03 -22.84 8.69
N ARG A 40 7.05 -22.63 7.82
CA ARG A 40 7.25 -22.09 6.47
C ARG A 40 6.81 -20.64 6.49
N GLN A 41 7.77 -19.73 6.40
CA GLN A 41 7.47 -18.31 6.33
C GLN A 41 6.65 -18.03 5.06
N PRO A 42 5.46 -17.42 5.17
CA PRO A 42 4.69 -17.04 3.99
C PRO A 42 5.44 -16.01 3.15
N LEU A 43 5.31 -16.11 1.83
CA LEU A 43 5.85 -15.13 0.89
C LEU A 43 4.92 -13.91 0.85
N PHE A 44 5.25 -12.87 1.61
CA PHE A 44 4.53 -11.58 1.57
C PHE A 44 5.01 -10.65 0.44
N ALA A 45 5.63 -11.21 -0.60
CA ALA A 45 6.28 -10.48 -1.67
C ALA A 45 5.29 -9.87 -2.68
N ASP A 46 4.15 -10.53 -2.92
CA ASP A 46 3.16 -10.08 -3.91
C ASP A 46 1.84 -9.64 -3.25
N ARG A 47 1.81 -8.38 -2.83
CA ARG A 47 0.61 -7.75 -2.28
C ARG A 47 -0.51 -7.59 -3.32
N GLU A 48 -0.14 -7.43 -4.59
CA GLU A 48 -1.12 -7.19 -5.64
C GLU A 48 -1.95 -8.45 -5.90
N TYR A 49 -1.31 -9.63 -5.83
CA TYR A 49 -2.00 -10.92 -5.83
C TYR A 49 -3.02 -11.02 -4.70
N ASP A 50 -2.64 -10.72 -3.45
CA ASP A 50 -3.54 -10.79 -2.29
C ASP A 50 -4.73 -9.84 -2.43
N ILE A 51 -4.51 -8.62 -2.92
CA ILE A 51 -5.57 -7.62 -3.13
C ILE A 51 -6.54 -8.08 -4.22
N LYS A 52 -6.03 -8.68 -5.30
CA LYS A 52 -6.86 -9.26 -6.36
C LYS A 52 -7.71 -10.40 -5.82
N LEU A 53 -7.14 -11.29 -5.02
CA LEU A 53 -7.85 -12.41 -4.41
C LEU A 53 -8.93 -11.96 -3.42
N LEU A 54 -8.68 -10.90 -2.64
CA LEU A 54 -9.67 -10.28 -1.76
C LEU A 54 -10.89 -9.74 -2.53
N GLY A 55 -10.68 -9.26 -3.75
CA GLY A 55 -11.75 -8.72 -4.60
C GLY A 55 -12.39 -7.44 -4.03
N ARG A 56 -13.69 -7.27 -4.28
CA ARG A 56 -14.44 -6.08 -3.84
C ARG A 56 -14.68 -6.13 -2.34
N CYS A 57 -14.09 -5.19 -1.60
CA CYS A 57 -14.31 -5.02 -0.17
C CYS A 57 -14.71 -3.57 0.18
N LYS A 58 -15.49 -3.40 1.25
CA LYS A 58 -15.78 -2.07 1.81
C LYS A 58 -14.54 -1.53 2.53
N THR A 59 -14.37 -0.21 2.53
CA THR A 59 -13.34 0.42 3.38
C THR A 59 -13.75 0.31 4.85
N PRO A 60 -12.88 -0.23 5.74
CA PRO A 60 -13.12 -0.27 7.17
C PRO A 60 -13.43 1.13 7.74
N LYS A 61 -14.40 1.22 8.66
CA LYS A 61 -14.86 2.51 9.21
C LYS A 61 -13.70 3.36 9.76
N ARG A 62 -12.76 2.73 10.46
CA ARG A 62 -11.58 3.37 11.06
C ARG A 62 -10.63 4.00 10.04
N LEU A 63 -10.66 3.54 8.78
CA LEU A 63 -9.75 4.04 7.75
C LEU A 63 -10.35 5.16 6.89
N LYS A 64 -11.63 5.51 7.07
CA LYS A 64 -12.29 6.53 6.26
C LYS A 64 -11.57 7.88 6.31
N ASP A 65 -11.22 8.34 7.50
CA ASP A 65 -10.60 9.66 7.69
C ASP A 65 -9.18 9.72 7.13
N VAL A 66 -8.48 8.58 7.14
CA VAL A 66 -7.11 8.46 6.61
C VAL A 66 -7.07 8.53 5.09
N LEU A 67 -8.18 8.22 4.38
CA LEU A 67 -8.20 8.29 2.92
C LEU A 67 -7.86 9.69 2.39
N LEU A 68 -8.25 10.75 3.10
CA LEU A 68 -7.91 12.13 2.74
C LEU A 68 -6.41 12.41 2.83
N LEU A 69 -5.70 11.76 3.75
CA LEU A 69 -4.24 11.88 3.87
C LEU A 69 -3.53 11.06 2.79
N LEU A 70 -4.05 9.87 2.50
CA LEU A 70 -3.53 9.02 1.42
C LEU A 70 -3.71 9.67 0.05
N ASP A 71 -4.82 10.36 -0.18
CA ASP A 71 -5.07 11.14 -1.38
C ASP A 71 -4.01 12.22 -1.59
N LYS A 72 -3.78 13.05 -0.56
CA LYS A 72 -2.71 14.06 -0.56
C LYS A 72 -1.34 13.43 -0.79
N MET A 73 -1.08 12.25 -0.23
CA MET A 73 0.18 11.54 -0.39
C MET A 73 0.38 11.06 -1.83
N ILE A 74 -0.64 10.47 -2.47
CA ILE A 74 -0.59 10.06 -3.88
C ILE A 74 -0.33 11.29 -4.76
N TRP A 75 -1.07 12.37 -4.52
CA TRP A 75 -0.90 13.60 -5.29
C TRP A 75 0.53 14.16 -5.18
N ARG A 76 1.07 14.25 -3.95
CA ARG A 76 2.45 14.70 -3.71
C ARG A 76 3.48 13.76 -4.31
N HIS A 77 3.24 12.45 -4.25
CA HIS A 77 4.11 11.44 -4.86
C HIS A 77 4.20 11.65 -6.38
N GLY A 78 3.07 11.84 -7.06
CA GLY A 78 3.03 12.10 -8.51
C GLY A 78 3.64 13.43 -8.92
N LYS A 79 3.69 14.41 -8.02
CA LYS A 79 4.37 15.71 -8.23
C LYS A 79 5.83 15.73 -7.76
N CYS A 80 6.31 14.65 -7.16
CA CYS A 80 7.66 14.61 -6.62
C CYS A 80 8.69 14.54 -7.75
N GLY A 81 9.53 15.56 -7.86
CA GLY A 81 10.65 15.60 -8.80
C GLY A 81 11.78 14.67 -8.35
N TYR A 82 11.58 13.34 -8.41
CA TYR A 82 12.55 12.36 -7.94
C TYR A 82 13.92 12.50 -8.60
N LYS A 83 13.97 12.82 -9.91
CA LYS A 83 15.23 13.06 -10.61
C LYS A 83 15.94 14.32 -10.10
N PRO A 84 15.33 15.53 -10.09
CA PRO A 84 15.92 16.70 -9.45
C PRO A 84 16.34 16.47 -8.00
N LEU A 85 15.54 15.74 -7.21
CA LEU A 85 15.86 15.41 -5.82
C LEU A 85 17.12 14.55 -5.73
N ARG A 86 17.21 13.50 -6.55
CA ARG A 86 18.40 12.65 -6.66
C ARG A 86 19.61 13.49 -7.08
N ASP A 87 19.49 14.28 -8.13
CA ASP A 87 20.61 15.05 -8.68
C ASP A 87 21.12 16.11 -7.68
N LYS A 88 20.24 16.63 -6.81
CA LYS A 88 20.61 17.53 -5.71
C LYS A 88 21.36 16.82 -4.57
N VAL A 89 20.96 15.61 -4.21
CA VAL A 89 21.46 14.90 -3.01
C VAL A 89 22.65 13.99 -3.33
N CYS A 90 22.60 13.32 -4.47
CA CYS A 90 23.62 12.38 -4.96
C CYS A 90 23.77 12.57 -6.49
N PRO A 91 24.42 13.67 -6.93
CA PRO A 91 24.65 13.90 -8.35
C PRO A 91 25.50 12.78 -8.95
N SER A 92 25.11 12.32 -10.14
CA SER A 92 25.96 11.45 -10.97
C SER A 92 27.25 12.21 -11.32
N LYS A 93 28.39 11.51 -11.25
CA LYS A 93 29.67 12.03 -11.76
C LYS A 93 29.83 11.84 -13.28
N VAL A 94 28.95 11.03 -13.88
CA VAL A 94 28.85 10.82 -15.32
C VAL A 94 27.95 11.88 -15.91
#